data_AF-A0A9P6ZQS1-F1
#
_entry.id   AF-A0A9P6ZQS1-F1
#
_cell.length_a   1.000
_cell.length_b   1.000
_cell.length_c   1.000
_cell.angle_alpha   90.00
_cell.angle_beta   90.00
_cell.angle_gamma   90.00
#
_symmetry.space_group_name_H-M   'P 1'
#
loop_
_entity.id
_entity.type
_entity.pdbx_description
1 polymer ?
#
loop_
_entity_poly.entity_id
_entity_poly.type
_entity_poly.pdbx_seq_one_letter_code
_entity_poly.pdbx_strand_id
1 'polypeptide(L)'
;MEPAICFGFSDLPLEIALLILKYAAQPTLSQRENYTDKNPYSSALSLCLVSRLMRRTVLPELLHTISLRRFRSMQSFAKAQLIQKMYAAKNSDLFSDYTTIVQRMWLGNYSNTSMAPRLRQSEHKRVMSMLVPMLLAAPALAIDCDHSKLVIQSMEDAWTSRTDPNVGHGHSSFPGKTQSLTIMGHNTESEIFKNTRKGSVFLASIPHLTYLVHVAVEGVEFCNISRGLIYPAYPLRMWMHDIPWACMKSLKTFSVVYPHMDTSYDDYARTNNRTGLGLHVERLTVSNFLFKQDSGSFPWVPTPPFPVTGPGEKSMRLDGVLVEVTSDRANFGPCYLWDKAWACGLTD
;
A
#
# COMPACT_ATOMS: atom_id res chain seq x y z
N MET A 1 3.95 21.28 47.03
CA MET A 1 4.17 20.35 45.91
C MET A 1 3.75 18.98 46.41
N GLU A 2 2.59 18.48 45.99
CA GLU A 2 2.20 17.10 46.29
C GLU A 2 3.10 16.14 45.49
N PRO A 3 3.54 15.02 46.08
CA PRO A 3 4.33 14.03 45.37
C PRO A 3 3.46 13.39 44.28
N ALA A 4 3.95 13.43 43.03
CA ALA A 4 3.32 12.72 41.94
C ALA A 4 3.28 11.22 42.29
N ILE A 5 2.08 10.65 42.35
CA ILE A 5 1.89 9.22 42.56
C ILE A 5 2.47 8.51 41.33
N CYS A 6 3.66 7.91 41.46
CA CYS A 6 4.26 7.07 40.43
C CYS A 6 3.75 5.64 40.60
N PHE A 7 3.01 5.14 39.61
CA PHE A 7 2.65 3.73 39.52
C PHE A 7 3.79 2.97 38.83
N GLY A 8 4.33 1.93 39.49
CA GLY A 8 5.41 1.12 38.93
C GLY A 8 4.92 0.28 37.76
N PHE A 9 5.61 0.31 36.62
CA PHE A 9 5.26 -0.56 35.49
C PHE A 9 5.43 -2.05 35.82
N SER A 10 6.24 -2.37 36.84
CA SER A 10 6.40 -3.71 37.43
C SER A 10 5.14 -4.24 38.10
N ASP A 11 4.23 -3.35 38.50
CA ASP A 11 3.04 -3.68 39.28
C ASP A 11 1.83 -3.96 38.38
N LEU A 12 2.01 -3.79 37.05
CA LEU A 12 1.02 -4.15 36.05
C LEU A 12 1.00 -5.67 35.85
N PRO A 13 -0.20 -6.28 35.73
CA PRO A 13 -0.32 -7.63 35.19
C PRO A 13 0.37 -7.71 33.82
N LEU A 14 1.04 -8.83 33.55
CA LEU A 14 1.83 -9.03 32.32
C LEU A 14 0.97 -8.79 31.06
N GLU A 15 -0.28 -9.23 31.07
CA GLU A 15 -1.24 -9.09 29.99
C GLU A 15 -1.50 -7.62 29.67
N ILE A 16 -1.64 -6.78 30.69
CA ILE A 16 -1.85 -5.33 30.56
C ILE A 16 -0.58 -4.66 30.03
N ALA A 17 0.58 -5.04 30.56
CA ALA A 17 1.87 -4.55 30.06
C ALA A 17 2.07 -4.89 28.58
N LEU A 18 1.78 -6.13 28.17
CA LEU A 18 1.86 -6.57 26.76
C LEU A 18 0.86 -5.81 25.88
N LEU A 19 -0.36 -5.56 26.36
CA LEU A 19 -1.37 -4.80 25.63
C LEU A 19 -0.91 -3.35 25.42
N ILE A 20 -0.38 -2.69 26.45
CA ILE A 20 0.20 -1.35 26.36
C ILE A 20 1.34 -1.33 25.35
N LEU A 21 2.26 -2.29 25.42
CA LEU A 21 3.38 -2.40 24.48
C LEU A 21 2.89 -2.59 23.05
N LYS A 22 1.87 -3.43 22.83
CA LYS A 22 1.27 -3.64 21.50
C LYS A 22 0.68 -2.35 20.94
N TYR A 23 -0.12 -1.63 21.72
CA TYR A 23 -0.68 -0.34 21.29
C TYR A 23 0.41 0.71 21.04
N ALA A 24 1.43 0.79 21.90
CA ALA A 24 2.53 1.73 21.73
C ALA A 24 3.49 1.36 20.58
N ALA A 25 3.52 0.08 20.19
CA ALA A 25 4.29 -0.45 19.07
C ALA A 25 3.61 -0.19 17.72
N GLN A 26 2.30 0.02 17.70
CA GLN A 26 1.59 0.27 16.45
C GLN A 26 2.10 1.57 15.82
N PRO A 27 2.53 1.52 14.56
CA PRO A 27 3.01 2.71 13.87
C PRO A 27 1.94 3.80 13.90
N THR A 28 2.28 5.00 14.37
CA THR A 28 1.35 6.12 14.38
C THR A 28 1.24 6.69 12.97
N LEU A 29 0.43 6.00 12.16
CA LEU A 29 0.11 6.38 10.80
C LEU A 29 -1.06 7.38 10.76
N SER A 30 -1.33 8.03 11.90
CA SER A 30 -2.49 8.89 12.13
C SER A 30 -2.61 9.96 11.05
N GLN A 31 -3.87 10.14 10.64
CA GLN A 31 -4.30 11.05 9.58
C GLN A 31 -4.51 12.49 10.10
N ARG A 32 -4.66 12.68 11.42
CA ARG A 32 -5.06 13.95 12.05
C ARG A 32 -3.91 14.89 12.39
N GLU A 33 -2.70 14.40 12.56
CA GLU A 33 -1.58 15.22 13.00
C GLU A 33 -0.81 15.73 11.77
N ASN A 34 -0.48 17.03 11.79
CA ASN A 34 0.46 17.69 10.88
C ASN A 34 1.88 17.14 11.12
N TYR A 35 2.07 15.84 10.93
CA TYR A 35 3.34 15.14 11.02
C TYR A 35 4.00 15.17 9.66
N THR A 36 4.63 16.29 9.33
CA THR A 36 5.54 16.31 8.20
C THR A 36 6.87 15.63 8.53
N ASP A 37 7.25 15.51 9.82
CA ASP A 37 8.64 15.15 10.18
C ASP A 37 8.86 14.06 11.25
N LYS A 38 7.84 13.57 11.97
CA LYS A 38 8.05 12.47 12.92
C LYS A 38 7.99 11.11 12.23
N ASN A 39 8.99 10.27 12.49
CA ASN A 39 9.02 8.88 12.03
C ASN A 39 7.84 8.11 12.66
N PRO A 40 6.90 7.53 11.89
CA PRO A 40 5.73 6.84 12.45
C PRO A 40 6.10 5.63 13.30
N TYR A 41 7.34 5.16 13.19
CA TYR A 41 7.88 4.01 13.91
C TYR A 41 8.68 4.38 15.17
N SER A 42 8.81 5.66 15.52
CA SER A 42 9.75 6.10 16.57
C SER A 42 9.50 5.43 17.93
N SER A 43 8.25 5.40 18.39
CA SER A 43 7.89 4.83 19.69
C SER A 43 8.23 3.34 19.76
N ALA A 44 7.83 2.59 18.74
CA ALA A 44 8.11 1.16 18.63
C ALA A 44 9.62 0.85 18.54
N LEU A 45 10.37 1.67 17.80
CA LEU A 45 11.83 1.55 17.75
C LEU A 45 12.47 1.83 19.11
N SER A 46 12.02 2.86 19.83
CA SER A 46 12.48 3.15 21.19
C SER A 46 12.19 1.99 22.15
N LEU A 47 11.00 1.40 22.10
CA LEU A 47 10.67 0.22 22.92
C LEU A 47 11.54 -0.99 22.59
N CYS A 48 11.87 -1.21 21.31
CA CYS A 48 12.79 -2.27 20.90
C CYS A 48 14.21 -2.12 21.48
N LEU A 49 14.59 -0.93 21.95
CA LEU A 49 15.93 -0.68 22.52
C LEU A 49 15.98 -0.90 24.03
N VAL A 50 14.84 -1.00 24.72
CA VAL A 50 14.79 -1.12 26.19
C VAL A 50 15.34 -2.47 26.67
N SER A 51 14.88 -3.56 26.07
CA SER A 51 15.34 -4.90 26.42
C SER A 51 15.11 -5.90 25.29
N ARG A 52 15.76 -7.06 25.39
CA ARG A 52 15.57 -8.17 24.44
C ARG A 52 14.12 -8.66 24.42
N LEU A 53 13.48 -8.74 25.60
CA LEU A 53 12.09 -9.17 25.72
C LEU A 53 11.17 -8.15 25.04
N MET A 54 11.32 -6.86 25.35
CA MET A 54 10.53 -5.80 24.71
C MET A 54 10.69 -5.82 23.19
N ARG A 55 11.92 -6.00 22.69
CA ARG A 55 12.16 -6.16 21.25
C ARG A 55 11.39 -7.33 20.66
N ARG A 56 11.42 -8.51 21.27
CA ARG A 56 10.69 -9.69 20.76
C ARG A 56 9.18 -9.48 20.74
N THR A 57 8.64 -8.73 21.70
CA THR A 57 7.22 -8.39 21.78
C THR A 57 6.81 -7.32 20.76
N VAL A 58 7.60 -6.26 20.63
CA VAL A 58 7.26 -5.05 19.86
C VAL A 58 7.59 -5.18 18.39
N LEU A 59 8.68 -5.86 18.04
CA LEU A 59 9.16 -5.96 16.67
C LEU A 59 8.12 -6.57 15.70
N PRO A 60 7.34 -7.60 16.08
CA PRO A 60 6.26 -8.11 15.24
C PRO A 60 5.20 -7.07 14.90
N GLU A 61 4.75 -6.32 15.92
CA GLU A 61 3.73 -5.27 15.76
C GLU A 61 4.26 -4.10 14.92
N LEU A 62 5.52 -3.73 15.11
CA LEU A 62 6.22 -2.73 14.31
C LEU A 62 6.30 -3.12 12.82
N LEU A 63 6.65 -4.38 12.53
CA LEU A 63 6.89 -4.87 11.18
C LEU A 63 5.61 -5.34 10.47
N HIS A 64 4.50 -5.51 11.18
CA HIS A 64 3.24 -5.92 10.58
C HIS A 64 2.86 -5.05 9.38
N THR A 65 3.13 -3.74 9.45
CA THR A 65 2.84 -2.78 8.38
C THR A 65 4.00 -1.83 8.12
N ILE A 66 4.63 -1.98 6.96
CA ILE A 66 5.82 -1.23 6.56
C ILE A 66 5.47 -0.26 5.44
N SER A 67 5.73 1.03 5.65
CA SER A 67 5.64 2.07 4.64
C SER A 67 7.02 2.61 4.28
N LEU A 68 7.49 2.30 3.08
CA LEU A 68 8.78 2.73 2.53
C LEU A 68 8.55 3.80 1.45
N ARG A 69 8.16 4.99 1.91
CA ARG A 69 7.85 6.15 1.04
C ARG A 69 9.03 6.75 0.29
N ARG A 70 10.21 6.67 0.89
CA ARG A 70 11.43 7.34 0.44
C ARG A 70 12.49 6.29 0.19
N PHE A 71 13.34 6.52 -0.81
CA PHE A 71 14.46 5.64 -1.09
C PHE A 71 15.38 5.42 0.13
N ARG A 72 15.59 6.46 0.94
CA ARG A 72 16.35 6.35 2.21
C ARG A 72 15.74 5.34 3.19
N SER A 73 14.40 5.28 3.26
CA SER A 73 13.69 4.30 4.08
C SER A 73 13.87 2.89 3.53
N MET A 74 13.80 2.72 2.20
CA MET A 74 14.07 1.43 1.55
C MET A 74 15.50 0.95 1.80
N GLN A 75 16.50 1.83 1.65
CA GLN A 75 17.90 1.53 1.94
C GLN A 75 18.09 1.09 3.40
N SER A 76 17.48 1.82 4.33
CA SER A 76 17.58 1.51 5.77
C SER A 76 16.95 0.16 6.10
N PHE A 77 15.79 -0.14 5.51
CA PHE A 77 15.11 -1.41 5.68
C PHE A 77 15.89 -2.59 5.05
N ALA A 78 16.44 -2.40 3.84
CA ALA A 78 17.30 -3.39 3.20
C ALA A 78 18.57 -3.69 4.01
N LYS A 79 19.21 -2.65 4.59
CA LYS A 79 20.33 -2.82 5.53
C LYS A 79 19.92 -3.59 6.78
N ALA A 80 18.76 -3.27 7.37
CA ALA A 80 18.24 -3.99 8.51
C ALA A 80 18.04 -5.49 8.20
N GLN A 81 17.51 -5.81 7.02
CA GLN A 81 17.36 -7.19 6.56
C GLN A 81 18.72 -7.91 6.40
N LEU A 82 19.74 -7.21 5.89
CA LEU A 82 21.10 -7.78 5.81
C LEU A 82 21.65 -8.10 7.21
N ILE A 83 21.45 -7.20 8.18
CA ILE A 83 21.83 -7.44 9.58
C ILE A 83 21.09 -8.66 10.13
N GLN A 84 19.80 -8.83 9.84
CA GLN A 84 19.04 -10.02 10.25
C GLN A 84 19.61 -11.31 9.66
N LYS A 85 20.04 -11.31 8.38
CA LYS A 85 20.73 -12.47 7.80
C LYS A 85 22.04 -12.80 8.52
N MET A 86 22.80 -11.78 8.93
CA MET A 86 24.02 -11.99 9.72
C MET A 86 23.70 -12.55 11.11
N TYR A 87 22.61 -12.12 11.74
CA TYR A 87 22.14 -12.68 12.99
C TYR A 87 21.68 -14.13 12.85
N ALA A 88 20.98 -14.47 11.77
CA ALA A 88 20.60 -15.85 11.45
C ALA A 88 21.83 -16.75 11.35
N ALA A 89 22.84 -16.33 10.58
CA ALA A 89 24.08 -17.09 10.38
C ALA A 89 24.87 -17.34 11.67
N LYS A 90 24.70 -16.47 12.68
CA LYS A 90 25.35 -16.58 13.99
C LYS A 90 24.47 -17.24 15.05
N ASN A 91 23.28 -17.75 14.68
CA ASN A 91 22.27 -18.22 15.64
C ASN A 91 22.00 -17.20 16.76
N SER A 92 22.01 -15.91 16.42
CA SER A 92 21.83 -14.84 17.40
C SER A 92 20.40 -14.79 17.90
N ASP A 93 20.22 -14.63 19.20
CA ASP A 93 18.93 -14.37 19.85
C ASP A 93 18.19 -13.12 19.34
N LEU A 94 18.89 -12.23 18.63
CA LEU A 94 18.38 -11.01 18.02
C LEU A 94 17.83 -11.23 16.60
N PHE A 95 18.01 -12.43 16.06
CA PHE A 95 17.46 -12.81 14.77
C PHE A 95 15.93 -12.75 14.80
N SER A 96 15.36 -12.19 13.75
CA SER A 96 13.93 -12.25 13.48
C SER A 96 13.73 -12.40 11.99
N ASP A 97 12.97 -13.43 11.59
CA ASP A 97 12.66 -13.63 10.19
C ASP A 97 11.57 -12.65 9.76
N TYR A 98 11.99 -11.55 9.14
CA TYR A 98 11.06 -10.52 8.69
C TYR A 98 10.05 -11.07 7.68
N THR A 99 10.40 -12.10 6.89
CA THR A 99 9.51 -12.65 5.85
C THR A 99 8.27 -13.35 6.40
N THR A 100 8.30 -13.77 7.67
CA THR A 100 7.13 -14.37 8.33
C THR A 100 6.29 -13.34 9.08
N ILE A 101 6.87 -12.20 9.42
CA ILE A 101 6.26 -11.17 10.26
C ILE A 101 5.53 -10.11 9.42
N VAL A 102 6.13 -9.66 8.32
CA VAL A 102 5.59 -8.55 7.53
C VAL A 102 4.33 -8.97 6.80
N GLN A 103 3.20 -8.34 7.16
CA GLN A 103 1.90 -8.62 6.57
C GLN A 103 1.56 -7.65 5.44
N ARG A 104 1.97 -6.38 5.61
CA ARG A 104 1.65 -5.28 4.70
C ARG A 104 2.92 -4.52 4.37
N MET A 105 3.21 -4.35 3.08
CA MET A 105 4.34 -3.54 2.63
C MET A 105 3.92 -2.52 1.57
N TRP A 106 4.27 -1.25 1.77
CA TRP A 106 4.07 -0.16 0.81
C TRP A 106 5.42 0.33 0.29
N LEU A 107 5.56 0.40 -1.03
CA LEU A 107 6.69 1.01 -1.75
C LEU A 107 6.22 2.28 -2.46
N GLY A 108 6.54 3.44 -1.89
CA GLY A 108 6.10 4.74 -2.41
C GLY A 108 7.18 5.50 -3.16
N ASN A 109 6.79 6.40 -4.08
CA ASN A 109 7.71 7.37 -4.69
C ASN A 109 7.36 8.82 -4.31
N TYR A 110 7.95 9.35 -3.23
CA TYR A 110 7.92 10.80 -2.98
C TYR A 110 9.17 11.52 -3.53
N SER A 111 9.78 11.01 -4.59
CA SER A 111 10.85 11.75 -5.25
C SER A 111 10.25 12.71 -6.27
N ASN A 112 10.12 13.98 -5.89
CA ASN A 112 9.94 15.13 -6.81
C ASN A 112 11.11 15.29 -7.80
N THR A 113 11.99 14.30 -7.94
CA THR A 113 13.18 14.38 -8.76
C THR A 113 13.02 13.46 -9.95
N SER A 114 12.27 13.96 -10.93
CA SER A 114 12.25 13.54 -12.35
C SER A 114 13.65 13.46 -13.00
N MET A 115 14.74 13.68 -12.26
CA MET A 115 16.13 13.67 -12.71
C MET A 115 17.05 12.99 -11.69
N ALA A 116 16.76 11.77 -11.27
CA ALA A 116 17.78 10.97 -10.60
C ALA A 116 18.81 10.51 -11.65
N PRO A 117 20.11 10.89 -11.56
CA PRO A 117 21.13 10.47 -12.52
C PRO A 117 21.28 8.95 -12.55
N ARG A 118 21.69 8.38 -13.71
CA ARG A 118 21.87 6.93 -13.96
C ARG A 118 22.60 6.18 -12.82
N LEU A 119 23.53 6.85 -12.12
CA LEU A 119 24.23 6.33 -10.94
C LEU A 119 23.30 5.86 -9.81
N ARG A 120 22.09 6.40 -9.70
CA ARG A 120 21.10 5.95 -8.70
C ARG A 120 20.37 4.67 -9.12
N GLN A 121 20.29 4.33 -10.40
CA GLN A 121 19.52 3.16 -10.86
C GLN A 121 20.14 1.84 -10.40
N SER A 122 21.47 1.70 -10.44
CA SER A 122 22.16 0.50 -9.97
C SER A 122 21.97 0.29 -8.47
N GLU A 123 22.01 1.37 -7.69
CA GLU A 123 21.74 1.33 -6.25
C GLU A 123 20.28 0.96 -5.96
N HIS A 124 19.32 1.54 -6.69
CA HIS A 124 17.90 1.18 -6.58
C HIS A 124 17.67 -0.30 -6.87
N LYS A 125 18.25 -0.80 -7.96
CA LYS A 125 18.19 -2.23 -8.31
C LYS A 125 18.76 -3.11 -7.20
N ARG A 126 19.91 -2.73 -6.62
CA ARG A 126 20.52 -3.48 -5.51
C ARG A 126 19.62 -3.50 -4.27
N VAL A 127 19.07 -2.35 -3.88
CA VAL A 127 18.15 -2.24 -2.74
C VAL A 127 16.90 -3.07 -2.99
N MET A 128 16.28 -2.96 -4.16
CA MET A 128 15.09 -3.72 -4.50
C MET A 128 15.34 -5.23 -4.50
N SER A 129 16.45 -5.68 -5.09
CA SER A 129 16.87 -7.09 -5.04
C SER A 129 16.97 -7.63 -3.61
N MET A 130 17.47 -6.81 -2.66
CA MET A 130 17.49 -7.20 -1.24
C MET A 130 16.08 -7.35 -0.65
N LEU A 131 15.15 -6.47 -1.04
CA LEU A 131 13.77 -6.46 -0.56
C LEU A 131 12.87 -7.54 -1.17
N VAL A 132 13.24 -8.13 -2.31
CA VAL A 132 12.40 -9.14 -3.02
C VAL A 132 11.84 -10.24 -2.11
N PRO A 133 12.61 -10.87 -1.21
CA PRO A 133 12.07 -11.91 -0.33
C PRO A 133 10.89 -11.40 0.52
N MET A 134 10.95 -10.14 0.96
CA MET A 134 9.89 -9.48 1.72
C MET A 134 8.68 -9.17 0.85
N LEU A 135 8.93 -8.65 -0.36
CA LEU A 135 7.88 -8.29 -1.30
C LEU A 135 7.06 -9.51 -1.72
N LEU A 136 7.73 -10.64 -1.94
CA LEU A 136 7.07 -11.90 -2.28
C LEU A 136 6.39 -12.56 -1.07
N ALA A 137 6.87 -12.31 0.15
CA ALA A 137 6.31 -12.91 1.35
C ALA A 137 5.13 -12.13 1.94
N ALA A 138 5.04 -10.82 1.67
CA ALA A 138 3.98 -9.96 2.17
C ALA A 138 2.62 -10.31 1.53
N PRO A 139 1.59 -10.66 2.33
CA PRO A 139 0.23 -10.88 1.85
C PRO A 139 -0.41 -9.67 1.19
N ALA A 140 -0.15 -8.45 1.69
CA ALA A 140 -0.62 -7.22 1.08
C ALA A 140 0.57 -6.36 0.64
N LEU A 141 0.66 -6.11 -0.66
CA LEU A 141 1.71 -5.31 -1.26
C LEU A 141 1.10 -4.10 -1.95
N ALA A 142 1.59 -2.92 -1.62
CA ALA A 142 1.27 -1.68 -2.32
C ALA A 142 2.50 -1.12 -3.00
N ILE A 143 2.35 -0.69 -4.25
CA ILE A 143 3.44 -0.18 -5.05
C ILE A 143 2.97 1.06 -5.80
N ASP A 144 3.79 2.09 -5.73
CA ASP A 144 3.75 3.21 -6.66
C ASP A 144 4.14 2.73 -8.06
N CYS A 145 3.42 3.18 -9.10
CA CYS A 145 3.64 2.78 -10.49
C CYS A 145 5.10 2.98 -10.90
N ASP A 146 5.75 4.02 -10.39
CA ASP A 146 7.14 4.35 -10.72
C ASP A 146 8.13 3.27 -10.25
N HIS A 147 7.78 2.52 -9.19
CA HIS A 147 8.60 1.43 -8.68
C HIS A 147 8.26 0.07 -9.29
N SER A 148 7.14 -0.05 -10.00
CA SER A 148 6.65 -1.36 -10.47
C SER A 148 7.62 -2.02 -11.46
N LYS A 149 8.29 -1.26 -12.35
CA LYS A 149 9.36 -1.79 -13.24
C LYS A 149 10.47 -2.47 -12.44
N LEU A 150 10.99 -1.76 -11.44
CA LEU A 150 12.10 -2.22 -10.63
C LEU A 150 11.72 -3.42 -9.76
N VAL A 151 10.50 -3.42 -9.21
CA VAL A 151 9.99 -4.53 -8.40
C VAL A 151 9.86 -5.79 -9.24
N ILE A 152 9.21 -5.70 -10.42
CA ILE A 152 9.07 -6.85 -11.31
C ILE A 152 10.44 -7.36 -11.73
N GLN A 153 11.32 -6.51 -12.26
CA GLN A 153 12.68 -6.92 -12.65
C GLN A 153 13.45 -7.59 -11.51
N SER A 154 13.33 -7.07 -10.28
CA SER A 154 14.01 -7.66 -9.12
C SER A 154 13.42 -9.02 -8.75
N MET A 155 12.09 -9.18 -8.81
CA MET A 155 11.44 -10.47 -8.63
C MET A 155 11.86 -11.47 -9.72
N GLU A 156 12.03 -11.01 -10.95
CA GLU A 156 12.49 -11.83 -12.06
C GLU A 156 13.90 -12.36 -11.88
N ASP A 157 14.82 -11.46 -11.53
CA ASP A 157 16.21 -11.77 -11.21
C ASP A 157 16.28 -12.78 -10.05
N ALA A 158 15.42 -12.60 -9.04
CA ALA A 158 15.35 -13.54 -7.92
C ALA A 158 14.82 -14.92 -8.34
N TRP A 159 13.84 -15.01 -9.26
CA TRP A 159 13.36 -16.30 -9.76
C TRP A 159 14.39 -17.04 -10.60
N THR A 160 15.09 -16.36 -11.51
CA THR A 160 16.14 -17.01 -12.33
C THR A 160 17.26 -17.55 -11.43
N SER A 161 17.58 -16.87 -10.34
CA SER A 161 18.62 -17.31 -9.40
C SER A 161 18.27 -18.59 -8.62
N ARG A 162 16.98 -18.93 -8.50
CA ARG A 162 16.50 -20.11 -7.75
C ARG A 162 16.31 -21.36 -8.58
N THR A 163 16.12 -21.22 -9.89
CA THR A 163 16.07 -22.35 -10.82
C THR A 163 17.48 -22.86 -11.06
N ASP A 164 17.91 -23.83 -10.25
CA ASP A 164 19.08 -24.65 -10.56
C ASP A 164 18.82 -25.35 -11.91
N PRO A 165 19.66 -25.16 -12.95
CA PRO A 165 19.46 -25.76 -14.26
C PRO A 165 19.48 -27.30 -14.23
N ASN A 166 19.95 -27.93 -13.15
CA ASN A 166 20.05 -29.38 -13.02
C ASN A 166 18.82 -30.05 -12.37
N VAL A 167 17.86 -29.29 -11.86
CA VAL A 167 16.64 -29.84 -11.27
C VAL A 167 15.52 -29.76 -12.30
N GLY A 168 15.06 -30.92 -12.78
CA GLY A 168 14.14 -31.08 -13.90
C GLY A 168 12.92 -30.15 -13.87
N HIS A 169 12.49 -29.74 -15.07
CA HIS A 169 11.49 -28.70 -15.38
C HIS A 169 10.05 -29.01 -14.92
N GLY A 170 9.85 -29.23 -13.63
CA GLY A 170 8.53 -29.08 -13.02
C GLY A 170 8.13 -27.60 -13.07
N HIS A 171 6.91 -27.31 -13.53
CA HIS A 171 6.32 -25.98 -13.48
C HIS A 171 6.37 -25.44 -12.05
N SER A 172 7.41 -24.65 -11.72
CA SER A 172 7.55 -24.07 -10.39
C SER A 172 6.38 -23.11 -10.16
N SER A 173 5.53 -23.45 -9.20
CA SER A 173 4.47 -22.56 -8.75
C SER A 173 5.10 -21.27 -8.24
N PHE A 174 4.43 -20.14 -8.52
CA PHE A 174 4.85 -18.86 -8.00
C PHE A 174 4.95 -18.93 -6.46
N PRO A 175 6.12 -18.68 -5.86
CA PRO A 175 6.34 -18.92 -4.44
C PRO A 175 5.82 -17.80 -3.52
N GLY A 176 5.26 -16.72 -4.07
CA GLY A 176 4.84 -15.58 -3.26
C GLY A 176 3.48 -15.79 -2.60
N LYS A 177 3.32 -15.16 -1.44
CA LYS A 177 2.12 -15.19 -0.59
C LYS A 177 1.22 -13.97 -0.82
N THR A 178 1.56 -13.10 -1.76
CA THR A 178 0.82 -11.87 -2.03
C THR A 178 -0.60 -12.19 -2.50
N GLN A 179 -1.58 -11.81 -1.69
CA GLN A 179 -3.01 -11.96 -1.95
C GLN A 179 -3.64 -10.66 -2.42
N SER A 180 -3.14 -9.52 -1.93
CA SER A 180 -3.62 -8.20 -2.31
C SER A 180 -2.50 -7.37 -2.91
N LEU A 181 -2.72 -6.86 -4.12
CA LEU A 181 -1.86 -5.89 -4.77
C LEU A 181 -2.58 -4.55 -4.85
N THR A 182 -1.96 -3.50 -4.31
CA THR A 182 -2.43 -2.12 -4.45
C THR A 182 -1.48 -1.36 -5.36
N ILE A 183 -2.01 -0.69 -6.38
CA ILE A 183 -1.22 0.12 -7.31
C ILE A 183 -1.66 1.57 -7.19
N MET A 184 -0.70 2.48 -7.00
CA MET A 184 -0.93 3.92 -7.02
C MET A 184 -0.21 4.51 -8.24
N GLY A 185 -0.84 5.40 -9.00
CA GLY A 185 -0.15 6.05 -10.11
C GLY A 185 -1.01 7.00 -10.93
N HIS A 186 -0.34 7.88 -11.67
CA HIS A 186 -0.94 8.72 -12.71
C HIS A 186 -0.70 8.08 -14.06
N ASN A 187 -1.71 7.50 -14.68
CA ASN A 187 -1.76 7.21 -16.12
C ASN A 187 -0.56 6.47 -16.78
N THR A 188 -0.88 5.36 -17.44
CA THR A 188 -0.26 4.89 -18.70
C THR A 188 1.06 4.12 -18.74
N GLU A 189 1.80 3.88 -17.64
CA GLU A 189 2.93 2.94 -17.70
C GLU A 189 2.54 1.47 -17.43
N SER A 190 1.41 0.97 -17.93
CA SER A 190 1.05 -0.43 -17.67
C SER A 190 1.82 -1.46 -18.50
N GLU A 191 2.61 -1.00 -19.46
CA GLU A 191 3.54 -1.86 -20.22
C GLU A 191 4.44 -2.69 -19.30
N ILE A 192 4.64 -2.20 -18.08
CA ILE A 192 5.43 -2.82 -17.02
C ILE A 192 5.01 -4.26 -16.75
N PHE A 193 3.71 -4.55 -16.85
CA PHE A 193 3.18 -5.88 -16.62
C PHE A 193 2.94 -6.68 -17.91
N LYS A 194 2.87 -6.01 -19.06
CA LYS A 194 2.53 -6.61 -20.35
C LYS A 194 3.71 -7.37 -20.98
N ASN A 195 4.95 -7.02 -20.62
CA ASN A 195 6.12 -7.41 -21.42
C ASN A 195 6.98 -8.55 -20.85
N THR A 196 6.59 -9.16 -19.72
CA THR A 196 7.39 -10.26 -19.17
C THR A 196 6.57 -11.49 -18.76
N ARG A 197 7.10 -12.67 -19.07
CA ARG A 197 6.47 -13.96 -18.72
C ARG A 197 6.31 -14.12 -17.21
N LYS A 198 7.21 -13.56 -16.43
CA LYS A 198 7.24 -13.70 -14.97
C LYS A 198 6.35 -12.67 -14.28
N GLY A 199 6.33 -11.42 -14.77
CA GLY A 199 5.35 -10.42 -14.34
C GLY A 199 3.92 -10.89 -14.56
N SER A 200 3.63 -11.53 -15.70
CA SER A 200 2.31 -12.12 -15.96
C SER A 200 1.97 -13.28 -15.03
N VAL A 201 2.94 -14.14 -14.66
CA VAL A 201 2.73 -15.20 -13.65
C VAL A 201 2.44 -14.62 -12.27
N PHE A 202 3.15 -13.57 -11.85
CA PHE A 202 2.87 -12.87 -10.60
C PHE A 202 1.45 -12.35 -10.58
N LEU A 203 1.06 -11.59 -11.61
CA LEU A 203 -0.29 -11.05 -11.72
C LEU A 203 -1.36 -12.15 -11.80
N ALA A 204 -1.06 -13.27 -12.45
CA ALA A 204 -1.95 -14.42 -12.50
C ALA A 204 -2.24 -15.01 -11.12
N SER A 205 -1.33 -14.85 -10.16
CA SER A 205 -1.52 -15.33 -8.77
C SER A 205 -2.25 -14.35 -7.85
N ILE A 206 -2.50 -13.09 -8.26
CA ILE A 206 -3.14 -12.09 -7.41
C ILE A 206 -4.66 -12.23 -7.42
N PRO A 207 -5.30 -12.53 -6.27
CA PRO A 207 -6.77 -12.57 -6.18
C PRO A 207 -7.42 -11.20 -5.93
N HIS A 208 -6.73 -10.24 -5.32
CA HIS A 208 -7.31 -8.94 -4.99
C HIS A 208 -6.44 -7.81 -5.55
N LEU A 209 -7.00 -6.99 -6.42
CA LEU A 209 -6.32 -5.83 -7.00
C LEU A 209 -7.03 -4.55 -6.55
N THR A 210 -6.28 -3.59 -6.02
CA THR A 210 -6.78 -2.27 -5.68
C THR A 210 -6.01 -1.21 -6.46
N TYR A 211 -6.70 -0.29 -7.09
CA TYR A 211 -6.11 0.87 -7.73
C TYR A 211 -6.44 2.13 -6.94
N LEU A 212 -5.40 2.86 -6.55
CA LEU A 212 -5.53 4.15 -5.89
C LEU A 212 -5.39 5.25 -6.93
N VAL A 213 -6.49 5.98 -7.16
CA VAL A 213 -6.49 7.09 -8.11
C VAL A 213 -5.61 8.19 -7.54
N HIS A 214 -4.52 8.51 -8.22
CA HIS A 214 -3.80 9.72 -7.91
C HIS A 214 -4.57 10.90 -8.48
N VAL A 215 -4.97 11.81 -7.61
CA VAL A 215 -5.60 13.07 -7.99
C VAL A 215 -4.58 14.18 -7.73
N ALA A 216 -4.35 15.10 -8.66
CA ALA A 216 -3.42 16.21 -8.43
C ALA A 216 -4.20 17.39 -7.83
N VAL A 217 -3.98 17.73 -6.54
CA VAL A 217 -4.73 18.82 -5.85
C VAL A 217 -4.62 20.16 -6.59
N GLU A 218 -3.50 20.40 -7.26
CA GLU A 218 -3.21 21.67 -7.89
C GLU A 218 -3.76 21.79 -9.32
N GLY A 219 -4.39 20.73 -9.85
CA GLY A 219 -4.98 20.74 -11.18
C GLY A 219 -6.33 21.46 -11.22
N VAL A 220 -6.57 22.20 -12.30
CA VAL A 220 -7.90 22.75 -12.65
C VAL A 220 -8.96 21.63 -12.64
N GLU A 221 -8.57 20.41 -13.02
CA GLU A 221 -9.40 19.21 -12.95
C GLU A 221 -9.84 18.88 -11.52
N PHE A 222 -8.94 18.98 -10.53
CA PHE A 222 -9.29 18.73 -9.13
C PHE A 222 -10.28 19.77 -8.58
N CYS A 223 -10.06 21.04 -8.89
CA CYS A 223 -10.98 22.12 -8.54
C CYS A 223 -12.36 21.92 -9.18
N ASN A 224 -12.41 21.44 -10.42
CA ASN A 224 -13.67 21.21 -11.11
C ASN A 224 -14.41 19.97 -10.60
N ILE A 225 -13.70 18.90 -10.24
CA ILE A 225 -14.28 17.69 -9.62
C ILE A 225 -14.82 18.00 -8.23
N SER A 226 -14.03 18.69 -7.39
CA SER A 226 -14.43 19.07 -6.03
C SER A 226 -15.63 20.01 -5.98
N ARG A 227 -15.84 20.82 -7.02
CA ARG A 227 -17.01 21.72 -7.16
C ARG A 227 -18.22 21.05 -7.82
N GLY A 228 -18.13 19.76 -8.17
CA GLY A 228 -19.17 19.07 -8.95
C GLY A 228 -19.42 19.68 -10.34
N LEU A 229 -18.52 20.55 -10.82
CA LEU A 229 -18.61 21.22 -12.12
C LEU A 229 -18.23 20.27 -13.26
N ILE A 230 -17.37 19.31 -12.95
CA ILE A 230 -17.03 18.19 -13.81
C ILE A 230 -17.31 16.95 -12.98
N TYR A 231 -18.29 16.14 -13.40
CA TYR A 231 -18.32 14.76 -12.95
C TYR A 231 -17.00 14.13 -13.35
N PRO A 232 -16.34 13.33 -12.49
CA PRO A 232 -15.21 12.54 -12.92
C PRO A 232 -15.72 11.51 -13.93
N ALA A 233 -15.93 11.94 -15.17
CA ALA A 233 -15.58 11.18 -16.34
C ALA A 233 -14.06 11.10 -16.41
N TYR A 234 -13.37 10.89 -15.26
CA TYR A 234 -12.09 10.23 -15.26
C TYR A 234 -12.38 8.96 -16.05
N PRO A 235 -11.78 8.82 -17.23
CA PRO A 235 -11.98 7.61 -17.98
C PRO A 235 -11.27 6.54 -17.15
N LEU A 236 -11.99 5.90 -16.22
CA LEU A 236 -11.65 4.58 -15.68
C LEU A 236 -11.13 3.73 -16.85
N ARG A 237 -11.82 3.87 -17.98
CA ARG A 237 -11.44 3.49 -19.32
C ARG A 237 -9.94 3.59 -19.65
N MET A 238 -9.27 4.74 -19.53
CA MET A 238 -7.90 4.90 -20.05
C MET A 238 -6.90 4.00 -19.34
N TRP A 239 -6.88 3.99 -18.01
CA TRP A 239 -5.94 3.16 -17.26
C TRP A 239 -6.41 1.70 -17.12
N MET A 240 -7.72 1.43 -17.21
CA MET A 240 -8.23 0.05 -17.21
C MET A 240 -7.92 -0.69 -18.51
N HIS A 241 -7.85 0.00 -19.67
CA HIS A 241 -7.33 -0.59 -20.92
C HIS A 241 -5.89 -1.07 -20.80
N ASP A 242 -5.21 -0.52 -19.82
CA ASP A 242 -3.81 -0.72 -19.57
C ASP A 242 -3.56 -1.91 -18.65
N ILE A 243 -4.53 -2.35 -17.87
CA ILE A 243 -4.38 -3.55 -17.06
C ILE A 243 -4.36 -4.79 -17.96
N PRO A 244 -3.35 -5.69 -17.83
CA PRO A 244 -3.33 -6.94 -18.58
C PRO A 244 -4.30 -7.96 -17.96
N TRP A 245 -5.61 -7.71 -18.08
CA TRP A 245 -6.68 -8.54 -17.50
C TRP A 245 -6.55 -10.01 -17.88
N ALA A 246 -6.13 -10.29 -19.12
CA ALA A 246 -5.90 -11.64 -19.63
C ALA A 246 -4.87 -12.44 -18.81
N CYS A 247 -3.95 -11.77 -18.11
CA CYS A 247 -2.96 -12.42 -17.25
C CYS A 247 -3.52 -12.74 -15.85
N MET A 248 -4.54 -12.05 -15.37
CA MET A 248 -5.00 -12.10 -13.98
C MET A 248 -6.02 -13.23 -13.72
N LYS A 249 -5.62 -14.48 -13.97
CA LYS A 249 -6.52 -15.66 -13.91
C LYS A 249 -7.13 -15.94 -12.52
N SER A 250 -6.45 -15.53 -11.45
CA SER A 250 -6.91 -15.75 -10.07
C SER A 250 -7.71 -14.58 -9.50
N LEU A 251 -7.90 -13.49 -10.26
CA LEU A 251 -8.55 -12.28 -9.78
C LEU A 251 -9.99 -12.57 -9.34
N LYS A 252 -10.28 -12.26 -8.08
CA LYS A 252 -11.59 -12.38 -7.45
C LYS A 252 -12.25 -11.03 -7.29
N THR A 253 -11.48 -10.02 -6.85
CA THR A 253 -11.98 -8.66 -6.68
C THR A 253 -11.02 -7.65 -7.28
N PHE A 254 -11.62 -6.60 -7.82
CA PHE A 254 -10.93 -5.41 -8.28
C PHE A 254 -11.58 -4.22 -7.63
N SER A 255 -10.77 -3.36 -7.00
CA SER A 255 -11.26 -2.17 -6.34
C SER A 255 -10.62 -0.93 -6.93
N VAL A 256 -11.40 0.13 -7.07
CA VAL A 256 -10.92 1.47 -7.38
C VAL A 256 -11.23 2.36 -6.20
N VAL A 257 -10.20 3.04 -5.71
CA VAL A 257 -10.31 3.93 -4.57
C VAL A 257 -10.11 5.34 -5.08
N TYR A 258 -11.10 6.17 -4.87
CA TYR A 258 -11.09 7.55 -5.33
C TYR A 258 -11.46 8.50 -4.18
N PRO A 259 -10.78 9.65 -4.12
CA PRO A 259 -11.06 10.64 -3.11
C PRO A 259 -12.29 11.47 -3.51
N HIS A 260 -13.16 11.70 -2.54
CA HIS A 260 -14.26 12.65 -2.57
C HIS A 260 -14.00 13.80 -1.63
N MET A 261 -14.37 14.99 -2.06
CA MET A 261 -14.37 16.16 -1.19
C MET A 261 -15.76 16.27 -0.58
N ASP A 262 -15.82 16.41 0.74
CA ASP A 262 -17.07 16.81 1.36
C ASP A 262 -17.44 18.21 0.82
N THR A 263 -18.66 18.33 0.30
CA THR A 263 -19.14 19.47 -0.52
C THR A 263 -19.13 20.83 0.18
N SER A 264 -18.69 20.92 1.44
CA SER A 264 -18.47 22.20 2.16
C SER A 264 -17.30 23.05 1.63
N TYR A 265 -16.80 22.77 0.42
CA TYR A 265 -15.68 23.48 -0.21
C TYR A 265 -15.92 25.00 -0.32
N ASP A 266 -17.18 25.45 -0.38
CA ASP A 266 -17.53 26.89 -0.40
C ASP A 266 -17.08 27.63 0.88
N ASP A 267 -17.02 26.95 2.03
CA ASP A 267 -16.49 27.56 3.27
C ASP A 267 -14.96 27.54 3.30
N TYR A 268 -14.33 26.50 2.72
CA TYR A 268 -12.88 26.36 2.68
C TYR A 268 -12.21 27.39 1.76
N ALA A 269 -12.82 27.71 0.61
CA ALA A 269 -12.30 28.74 -0.30
C ALA A 269 -12.24 30.13 0.36
N ARG A 270 -13.03 30.38 1.41
CA ARG A 270 -13.05 31.64 2.17
C ARG A 270 -12.01 31.68 3.29
N THR A 271 -11.69 30.54 3.89
CA THR A 271 -10.71 30.48 4.98
C THR A 271 -9.37 29.99 4.44
N ASN A 272 -8.40 30.88 4.28
CA ASN A 272 -7.00 30.56 3.92
C ASN A 272 -6.27 29.58 4.90
N ASN A 273 -6.99 29.00 5.85
CA ASN A 273 -6.49 27.97 6.74
C ASN A 273 -6.42 26.64 5.99
N ARG A 274 -5.20 26.29 5.54
CA ARG A 274 -4.85 25.00 4.92
C ARG A 274 -4.99 23.78 5.86
N THR A 275 -5.74 23.90 6.95
CA THR A 275 -5.87 22.86 7.96
C THR A 275 -6.92 21.85 7.54
N GLY A 276 -6.44 20.71 7.01
CA GLY A 276 -7.13 19.42 6.93
C GLY A 276 -8.48 19.43 6.23
N LEU A 277 -8.49 19.21 4.91
CA LEU A 277 -9.72 18.88 4.21
C LEU A 277 -10.22 17.51 4.73
N GLY A 278 -11.45 17.45 5.21
CA GLY A 278 -12.13 16.17 5.38
C GLY A 278 -12.28 15.56 3.99
N LEU A 279 -11.52 14.51 3.69
CA LEU A 279 -11.52 13.91 2.36
C LEU A 279 -12.12 12.53 2.51
N HIS A 280 -13.35 12.42 2.07
CA HIS A 280 -14.05 11.16 2.04
C HIS A 280 -13.37 10.27 1.02
N VAL A 281 -13.22 8.97 1.29
CA VAL A 281 -12.72 8.05 0.28
C VAL A 281 -13.81 7.03 0.01
N GLU A 282 -14.12 6.86 -1.26
CA GLU A 282 -14.97 5.76 -1.71
C GLU A 282 -14.12 4.71 -2.39
N ARG A 283 -14.45 3.46 -2.06
CA ARG A 283 -13.90 2.30 -2.72
C ARG A 283 -15.02 1.62 -3.49
N LEU A 284 -14.86 1.58 -4.81
CA LEU A 284 -15.70 0.82 -5.72
C LEU A 284 -15.09 -0.56 -5.90
N THR A 285 -15.75 -1.62 -5.43
CA THR A 285 -15.30 -2.99 -5.64
C THR A 285 -16.17 -3.73 -6.65
N VAL A 286 -15.53 -4.42 -7.59
CA VAL A 286 -16.13 -5.27 -8.62
C VAL A 286 -15.67 -6.71 -8.40
N SER A 287 -16.62 -7.65 -8.32
CA SER A 287 -16.32 -9.08 -8.10
C SER A 287 -16.47 -9.93 -9.36
N ASN A 288 -15.57 -10.91 -9.51
CA ASN A 288 -15.34 -12.05 -10.43
C ASN A 288 -16.27 -12.37 -11.64
N PHE A 289 -17.50 -11.86 -11.72
CA PHE A 289 -18.45 -12.24 -12.79
C PHE A 289 -18.21 -11.51 -14.12
N LEU A 290 -17.64 -10.30 -14.12
CA LEU A 290 -17.49 -9.51 -15.34
C LEU A 290 -16.19 -9.74 -16.11
N PHE A 291 -15.08 -10.07 -15.44
CA PHE A 291 -13.76 -10.16 -16.07
C PHE A 291 -13.63 -11.32 -17.06
N LYS A 292 -14.58 -12.26 -17.06
CA LYS A 292 -14.59 -13.44 -17.94
C LYS A 292 -15.40 -13.23 -19.23
N GLN A 293 -16.20 -12.18 -19.33
CA GLN A 293 -16.91 -11.81 -20.55
C GLN A 293 -16.02 -10.86 -21.35
N ASP A 294 -15.40 -11.37 -22.42
CA ASP A 294 -14.57 -10.67 -23.42
C ASP A 294 -13.63 -9.56 -22.90
N SER A 295 -12.34 -9.88 -22.84
CA SER A 295 -11.25 -8.93 -22.53
C SER A 295 -11.18 -7.72 -23.48
N GLY A 296 -11.88 -7.77 -24.63
CA GLY A 296 -12.01 -6.67 -25.59
C GLY A 296 -13.15 -5.69 -25.28
N SER A 297 -14.09 -6.07 -24.41
CA SER A 297 -15.26 -5.27 -24.07
C SER A 297 -15.52 -5.36 -22.58
N PHE A 298 -14.69 -4.72 -21.76
CA PHE A 298 -15.11 -4.39 -20.41
C PHE A 298 -16.46 -3.66 -20.57
N PRO A 299 -17.58 -4.20 -20.02
CA PRO A 299 -18.87 -3.61 -20.25
C PRO A 299 -18.74 -2.16 -19.81
N TRP A 300 -18.91 -1.28 -20.78
CA TRP A 300 -19.10 0.14 -20.54
C TRP A 300 -20.32 0.13 -19.63
N VAL A 301 -20.11 0.19 -18.32
CA VAL A 301 -21.13 0.68 -17.44
C VAL A 301 -21.08 2.16 -17.77
N PRO A 302 -22.00 2.72 -18.61
CA PRO A 302 -22.18 4.15 -18.61
C PRO A 302 -22.38 4.46 -17.15
N THR A 303 -21.40 5.09 -16.53
CA THR A 303 -21.54 5.50 -15.15
C THR A 303 -22.47 6.68 -15.28
N PRO A 304 -23.80 6.56 -14.99
CA PRO A 304 -24.48 7.75 -14.53
C PRO A 304 -23.60 8.32 -13.43
N PRO A 305 -23.56 9.66 -13.26
CA PRO A 305 -22.84 10.25 -12.14
C PRO A 305 -23.16 9.42 -10.91
N PHE A 306 -22.13 8.78 -10.32
CA PHE A 306 -22.33 7.78 -9.28
C PHE A 306 -23.36 8.37 -8.32
N PRO A 307 -24.50 7.69 -8.07
CA PRO A 307 -25.47 8.23 -7.15
C PRO A 307 -24.70 8.55 -5.87
N VAL A 308 -24.83 9.78 -5.38
CA VAL A 308 -24.21 10.20 -4.13
C VAL A 308 -24.90 9.37 -3.05
N THR A 309 -24.42 8.14 -2.86
CA THR A 309 -24.92 7.23 -1.84
C THR A 309 -24.33 7.70 -0.54
N GLY A 310 -25.20 7.92 0.44
CA GLY A 310 -24.77 8.31 1.77
C GLY A 310 -23.85 7.26 2.38
N PRO A 311 -22.96 7.64 3.31
CA PRO A 311 -22.11 6.69 4.03
C PRO A 311 -22.93 5.54 4.64
N GLY A 312 -22.57 4.29 4.32
CA GLY A 312 -23.26 3.09 4.82
C GLY A 312 -24.52 2.67 4.04
N GLU A 313 -24.89 3.35 2.95
CA GLU A 313 -25.97 2.89 2.07
C GLU A 313 -25.53 1.65 1.26
N LYS A 314 -26.40 0.64 1.22
CA LYS A 314 -26.15 -0.57 0.43
C LYS A 314 -26.25 -0.24 -1.05
N SER A 315 -25.31 -0.81 -1.80
CA SER A 315 -25.10 -0.55 -3.21
C SER A 315 -26.29 -0.89 -4.12
N MET A 316 -26.32 -0.20 -5.27
CA MET A 316 -27.20 -0.52 -6.38
C MET A 316 -26.65 -1.73 -7.15
N ARG A 317 -27.47 -2.78 -7.33
CA ARG A 317 -27.18 -3.85 -8.30
C ARG A 317 -27.39 -3.28 -9.71
N LEU A 318 -26.31 -3.08 -10.46
CA LEU A 318 -26.37 -2.93 -11.91
C LEU A 318 -26.11 -4.30 -12.54
N ASP A 319 -27.05 -4.83 -13.34
CA ASP A 319 -26.88 -5.95 -14.27
C ASP A 319 -25.79 -6.98 -13.93
N GLY A 320 -25.97 -7.74 -12.85
CA GLY A 320 -25.04 -8.82 -12.45
C GLY A 320 -23.71 -8.35 -11.85
N VAL A 321 -23.50 -7.04 -11.72
CA VAL A 321 -22.38 -6.40 -11.03
C VAL A 321 -22.77 -6.13 -9.58
N LEU A 322 -22.10 -6.81 -8.65
CA LEU A 322 -22.05 -6.32 -7.27
C LEU A 322 -20.98 -5.23 -7.21
N VAL A 323 -21.44 -3.99 -7.34
CA VAL A 323 -20.71 -2.82 -6.89
C VAL A 323 -20.87 -2.77 -5.37
N GLU A 324 -19.79 -2.61 -4.62
CA GLU A 324 -19.89 -2.21 -3.21
C GLU A 324 -19.16 -0.88 -3.09
N VAL A 325 -19.85 0.13 -2.55
CA VAL A 325 -19.28 1.43 -2.21
C VAL A 325 -19.09 1.42 -0.71
N THR A 326 -17.86 1.24 -0.25
CA THR A 326 -17.54 1.43 1.16
C THR A 326 -17.09 2.88 1.36
N SER A 327 -17.76 3.54 2.31
CA SER A 327 -17.47 4.91 2.69
C SER A 327 -16.53 4.93 3.89
N ASP A 328 -15.27 5.26 3.66
CA ASP A 328 -14.33 5.52 4.75
C ASP A 328 -14.13 7.03 4.91
N ARG A 329 -14.62 7.56 6.02
CA ARG A 329 -14.37 8.96 6.40
C ARG A 329 -12.99 9.07 7.01
N ALA A 330 -12.10 9.75 6.32
CA ALA A 330 -10.79 10.07 6.83
C ALA A 330 -10.47 11.56 6.58
N ASN A 331 -9.77 12.20 7.51
CA ASN A 331 -9.38 13.60 7.33
C ASN A 331 -8.03 13.60 6.62
N PHE A 332 -7.94 14.07 5.39
CA PHE A 332 -6.68 14.07 4.65
C PHE A 332 -6.19 15.50 4.39
N GLY A 333 -4.90 15.72 4.65
CA GLY A 333 -4.25 16.93 4.19
C GLY A 333 -4.22 17.02 2.65
N PRO A 334 -4.04 18.23 2.10
CA PRO A 334 -3.96 18.48 0.65
C PRO A 334 -2.75 17.81 -0.04
N CYS A 335 -1.90 17.11 0.69
CA CYS A 335 -0.88 16.22 0.11
C CYS A 335 -1.31 14.79 0.41
N TYR A 336 -1.80 14.09 -0.61
CA TYR A 336 -2.29 12.71 -0.51
C TYR A 336 -1.25 11.81 0.17
N LEU A 337 -1.61 11.33 1.35
CA LEU A 337 -0.87 10.30 2.07
C LEU A 337 -1.59 8.98 1.87
N TRP A 338 -1.77 8.57 0.61
CA TRP A 338 -2.39 7.28 0.25
C TRP A 338 -1.74 6.12 0.97
N ASP A 339 -0.44 6.22 1.22
CA ASP A 339 0.29 5.23 1.98
C ASP A 339 -0.16 5.17 3.45
N LYS A 340 -0.57 6.28 4.09
CA LYS A 340 -1.21 6.26 5.43
C LYS A 340 -2.59 5.64 5.35
N ALA A 341 -3.40 6.09 4.39
CA ALA A 341 -4.77 5.58 4.20
C ALA A 341 -4.72 4.04 4.07
N TRP A 342 -3.86 3.57 3.17
CA TRP A 342 -3.60 2.16 2.93
C TRP A 342 -3.06 1.43 4.14
N ALA A 343 -2.09 2.02 4.86
CA ALA A 343 -1.51 1.40 6.03
C ALA A 343 -2.51 1.33 7.21
N CYS A 344 -3.51 2.21 7.27
CA CYS A 344 -4.62 2.19 8.22
C CYS A 344 -5.74 1.20 7.86
N GLY A 345 -5.56 0.36 6.85
CA GLY A 345 -6.52 -0.70 6.55
C GLY A 345 -7.56 -0.31 5.51
N LEU A 346 -7.19 0.49 4.50
CA LEU A 346 -8.01 0.69 3.29
C LEU A 346 -8.25 -0.61 2.47
N THR A 347 -7.98 -1.77 3.07
CA THR A 347 -8.09 -3.09 2.48
C THR A 347 -9.03 -3.92 3.34
N ASP A 348 -10.21 -4.11 2.79
CA ASP A 348 -11.30 -5.06 3.12
C ASP A 348 -11.94 -4.93 4.51
#